data_AF-A0A4D8QKD1-F1
#
_entry.id   AF-A0A4D8QKD1-F1
#
_cell.length_a   1.000
_cell.length_b   1.000
_cell.length_c   1.000
_cell.angle_alpha   90.00
_cell.angle_beta   90.00
_cell.angle_gamma   90.00
#
_symmetry.space_group_name_H-M   'P 1'
#
loop_
_entity.id
_entity.type
_entity.pdbx_description
1 polymer ?
#
loop_
_entity_poly.entity_id
_entity_poly.type
_entity_poly.pdbx_seq_one_letter_code
_entity_poly.pdbx_strand_id
1 'polypeptide(L)'
;MVEKIGFPRVEIPLDDPGRPPVVATDARQIDRVLGTAPATRSLRRRLKRDLAAAQARWDAEAATVGLTSAVEREATADRRVDELLRTASRTPARSIPGVIAKLAIATEWSALEPDADGYPWDFIRGVLADLTALTAKDA
;
A
#
# COMPACT_ATOMS: atom_id res chain seq x y z
N MET A 1 -7.13 -15.17 10.82
CA MET A 1 -7.70 -15.31 9.45
C MET A 1 -6.84 -16.20 8.58
N VAL A 2 -5.58 -15.84 8.30
CA VAL A 2 -4.64 -16.67 7.53
C VAL A 2 -4.50 -18.09 8.11
N GLU A 3 -4.35 -18.22 9.43
CA GLU A 3 -4.25 -19.54 10.10
C GLU A 3 -5.53 -20.37 10.02
N LYS A 4 -6.70 -19.73 9.89
CA LYS A 4 -8.02 -20.38 9.93
C LYS A 4 -8.54 -20.77 8.54
N ILE A 5 -8.33 -19.92 7.54
CA ILE A 5 -8.89 -20.09 6.19
C ILE A 5 -7.85 -20.03 5.07
N GLY A 6 -6.58 -19.70 5.39
CA GLY A 6 -5.51 -19.52 4.40
C GLY A 6 -5.73 -18.29 3.52
N PHE A 7 -4.73 -17.98 2.68
CA PHE A 7 -4.89 -16.97 1.63
C PHE A 7 -5.74 -17.51 0.47
N PRO A 8 -6.48 -16.65 -0.27
CA PRO A 8 -7.15 -17.04 -1.50
C PRO A 8 -6.15 -17.53 -2.54
N ARG A 9 -6.11 -18.85 -2.77
CA ARG A 9 -5.19 -19.46 -3.73
C ARG A 9 -5.71 -20.81 -4.22
N VAL A 10 -5.21 -21.24 -5.37
CA VAL A 10 -5.39 -22.58 -5.92
C VAL A 10 -4.07 -23.15 -6.41
N GLU A 11 -3.94 -24.47 -6.36
CA GLU A 11 -2.78 -25.19 -6.88
C GLU A 11 -3.07 -25.65 -8.31
N ILE A 12 -2.18 -25.30 -9.23
CA ILE A 12 -2.23 -25.71 -10.62
C ILE A 12 -1.36 -26.95 -10.77
N PRO A 13 -1.95 -28.13 -11.08
CA PRO A 13 -1.17 -29.32 -11.36
C PRO A 13 -0.36 -29.12 -12.65
N LEU A 14 0.88 -29.60 -12.65
CA LEU A 14 1.73 -29.64 -13.84
C LEU A 14 1.83 -31.08 -14.33
N ASP A 15 1.85 -31.25 -15.65
CA ASP A 15 1.92 -32.57 -16.30
C ASP A 15 3.31 -33.24 -16.19
N ASP A 16 4.29 -32.56 -15.59
CA ASP A 16 5.67 -33.01 -15.46
C ASP A 16 5.89 -33.77 -14.13
N PRO A 17 6.14 -35.09 -14.16
CA PRO A 17 6.32 -35.90 -12.95
C PRO A 17 7.60 -35.48 -12.20
N GLY A 18 7.41 -34.80 -11.07
CA GLY A 18 8.48 -34.33 -10.18
C GLY A 18 8.50 -32.81 -9.99
N ARG A 19 7.72 -32.06 -10.78
CA ARG A 19 7.60 -30.61 -10.58
C ARG A 19 6.47 -30.29 -9.60
N PRO A 20 6.72 -29.48 -8.56
CA PRO A 20 5.67 -29.09 -7.62
C PRO A 20 4.59 -28.26 -8.32
N PRO A 21 3.33 -28.31 -7.84
CA PRO A 21 2.25 -27.52 -8.38
C PRO A 21 2.54 -26.02 -8.26
N VAL A 22 2.02 -25.24 -9.20
CA VAL A 22 2.15 -23.77 -9.18
C VAL A 22 0.98 -23.19 -8.41
N VAL A 23 1.27 -22.35 -7.42
CA VAL A 23 0.23 -21.60 -6.69
C VAL A 23 -0.22 -20.41 -7.53
N ALA A 24 -1.53 -20.27 -7.72
CA ALA A 24 -2.14 -19.09 -8.33
C ALA A 24 -3.05 -18.38 -7.32
N THR A 25 -2.89 -17.07 -7.24
CA THR A 25 -3.68 -16.15 -6.42
C THR A 25 -4.59 -15.26 -7.28
N ASP A 26 -4.43 -15.29 -8.61
CA ASP A 26 -5.31 -14.58 -9.54
C ASP A 26 -5.67 -15.42 -10.78
N ALA A 27 -6.80 -15.10 -11.42
CA ALA A 27 -7.30 -15.85 -12.56
C ALA A 27 -6.41 -15.74 -13.82
N ARG A 28 -5.62 -14.66 -13.95
CA ARG A 28 -4.70 -14.45 -15.07
C ARG A 28 -3.47 -15.34 -14.94
N GLN A 29 -2.98 -15.60 -13.73
CA GLN A 29 -1.93 -16.60 -13.48
C GLN A 29 -2.38 -17.99 -13.95
N ILE A 30 -3.62 -18.38 -13.67
CA ILE A 30 -4.18 -19.65 -14.15
C ILE A 30 -4.12 -19.73 -15.68
N ASP A 31 -4.53 -18.68 -16.40
CA ASP A 31 -4.44 -18.64 -17.86
C ASP A 31 -2.99 -18.62 -18.37
N ARG A 32 -2.08 -17.94 -17.68
CA ARG A 32 -0.65 -17.90 -18.04
C ARG A 32 0.00 -19.27 -17.92
N VAL A 33 -0.28 -20.01 -16.84
CA VAL A 33 0.34 -21.32 -16.58
C VAL A 33 -0.27 -22.41 -17.46
N LEU A 34 -1.59 -22.45 -17.62
CA LEU A 34 -2.28 -23.50 -18.38
C LEU A 34 -2.50 -23.15 -19.85
N GLY A 35 -2.09 -21.96 -20.28
CA GLY A 35 -2.35 -21.42 -21.62
C GLY A 35 -3.84 -21.30 -21.96
N THR A 36 -4.14 -21.01 -23.22
CA THR A 36 -5.52 -20.80 -23.69
C THR A 36 -6.11 -21.93 -24.53
N ALA A 37 -5.37 -23.03 -24.71
CA ALA A 37 -5.77 -24.17 -25.53
C ALA A 37 -7.11 -24.80 -25.06
N PRO A 38 -7.89 -25.40 -25.98
CA PRO A 38 -9.12 -26.11 -25.64
C PRO A 38 -8.92 -27.23 -24.62
N ALA A 39 -7.78 -27.94 -24.67
CA ALA A 39 -7.46 -29.06 -23.79
C ALA A 39 -7.46 -28.67 -22.29
N THR A 40 -7.00 -27.46 -21.95
CA THR A 40 -6.93 -27.00 -20.55
C THR A 40 -8.18 -26.24 -20.10
N ARG A 41 -9.18 -26.06 -20.97
CA ARG A 41 -10.36 -25.22 -20.72
C ARG A 41 -11.14 -25.67 -19.48
N SER A 42 -11.37 -26.97 -19.33
CA SER A 42 -12.12 -27.54 -18.20
C SER A 42 -11.39 -27.29 -16.87
N LEU A 43 -10.08 -27.57 -16.84
CA LEU A 43 -9.22 -27.34 -15.69
C LEU A 43 -9.18 -25.86 -15.31
N ARG A 44 -8.94 -24.96 -16.26
CA ARG A 44 -8.95 -23.51 -16.03
C ARG A 44 -10.28 -23.02 -15.45
N ARG A 45 -11.41 -23.48 -16.01
CA ARG A 45 -12.74 -23.14 -15.48
C ARG A 45 -12.94 -23.62 -14.05
N ARG A 46 -12.47 -24.83 -13.73
CA ARG A 46 -12.54 -25.37 -12.36
C ARG A 46 -11.69 -24.53 -11.40
N LEU A 47 -10.41 -24.35 -11.70
CA LEU A 47 -9.48 -23.59 -10.84
C LEU A 47 -9.92 -22.14 -10.63
N LYS A 48 -10.47 -21.48 -11.66
CA LYS A 48 -11.03 -20.12 -11.52
C LYS A 48 -12.25 -20.07 -10.60
N ARG A 49 -13.13 -21.08 -10.64
CA ARG A 49 -14.26 -21.19 -9.70
C ARG A 49 -13.76 -21.45 -8.28
N ASP A 50 -12.80 -22.35 -8.12
CA ASP A 50 -12.25 -22.70 -6.81
C ASP A 50 -11.54 -21.48 -6.20
N LEU A 51 -10.79 -20.72 -7.01
CA LEU A 51 -10.16 -19.47 -6.60
C LEU A 51 -11.21 -18.41 -6.20
N ALA A 52 -12.28 -18.26 -6.98
CA ALA A 52 -13.37 -17.34 -6.65
C ALA A 52 -14.06 -17.74 -5.33
N ALA A 53 -14.23 -19.04 -5.06
CA ALA A 53 -14.80 -19.53 -3.80
C ALA A 53 -13.84 -19.32 -2.62
N ALA A 54 -12.52 -19.46 -2.83
CA ALA A 54 -11.53 -19.10 -1.82
C ALA A 54 -11.53 -17.59 -1.53
N GLN A 55 -11.62 -16.76 -2.56
CA GLN A 55 -11.73 -15.31 -2.43
C GLN A 55 -13.00 -14.91 -1.67
N ALA A 56 -14.16 -15.48 -2.03
CA ALA A 56 -15.42 -15.17 -1.35
C ALA A 56 -15.39 -15.52 0.15
N ARG A 57 -14.75 -16.64 0.53
CA ARG A 57 -14.57 -17.01 1.94
C ARG A 57 -13.68 -16.03 2.68
N TRP A 58 -12.60 -15.59 2.03
CA TRP A 58 -11.71 -14.58 2.58
C TRP A 58 -12.40 -13.24 2.75
N ASP A 59 -13.13 -12.78 1.73
CA ASP A 59 -13.84 -11.50 1.77
C ASP A 59 -14.92 -11.50 2.86
N ALA A 60 -15.63 -12.61 3.04
CA ALA A 60 -16.63 -12.76 4.10
C ALA A 60 -16.00 -12.71 5.50
N GLU A 61 -14.89 -13.40 5.73
CA GLU A 61 -14.19 -13.34 7.01
C GLU A 61 -13.55 -11.96 7.23
N ALA A 62 -12.96 -11.37 6.19
CA ALA A 62 -12.37 -10.03 6.22
C ALA A 62 -13.42 -8.96 6.58
N ALA A 63 -14.63 -9.06 6.03
CA ALA A 63 -15.75 -8.22 6.43
C ALA A 63 -16.17 -8.46 7.88
N THR A 64 -16.26 -9.74 8.30
CA THR A 64 -16.66 -10.14 9.66
C THR A 64 -15.71 -9.61 10.73
N VAL A 65 -14.39 -9.65 10.48
CA VAL A 65 -13.39 -9.14 11.41
C VAL A 65 -13.10 -7.64 11.25
N GLY A 66 -13.83 -6.96 10.36
CA GLY A 66 -13.69 -5.52 10.10
C GLY A 66 -12.45 -5.12 9.30
N LEU A 67 -11.71 -6.08 8.73
CA LEU A 67 -10.53 -5.82 7.91
C LEU A 67 -10.88 -5.01 6.66
N THR A 68 -11.98 -5.35 5.96
CA THR A 68 -12.41 -4.61 4.76
C THR A 68 -12.63 -3.13 5.07
N SER A 69 -13.37 -2.83 6.15
CA SER A 69 -13.60 -1.45 6.59
C SER A 69 -12.31 -0.76 7.08
N ALA A 70 -11.39 -1.50 7.71
CA ALA A 70 -10.11 -0.94 8.12
C ALA A 70 -9.27 -0.50 6.91
N VAL A 71 -9.18 -1.34 5.87
CA VAL A 71 -8.47 -1.03 4.61
C VAL A 71 -9.09 0.18 3.92
N GLU A 72 -10.41 0.28 3.86
CA GLU A 72 -11.08 1.44 3.26
C GLU A 72 -10.84 2.74 4.04
N ARG A 73 -10.82 2.66 5.38
CA ARG A 73 -10.52 3.80 6.24
C ARG A 73 -9.08 4.25 6.11
N GLU A 74 -8.13 3.31 6.06
CA GLU A 74 -6.72 3.58 5.80
C GLU A 74 -6.53 4.27 4.45
N ALA A 75 -7.07 3.69 3.36
CA ALA A 75 -7.00 4.29 2.03
C ALA A 75 -7.68 5.69 1.95
N THR A 76 -8.67 5.95 2.81
CA THR A 76 -9.29 7.28 2.91
C THR A 76 -8.44 8.25 3.71
N ALA A 77 -7.82 7.79 4.80
CA ALA A 77 -6.87 8.58 5.58
C ALA A 77 -5.66 8.97 4.73
N ASP A 78 -5.09 8.03 3.97
CA ASP A 78 -3.94 8.27 3.09
C ASP A 78 -4.26 9.33 2.03
N ARG A 79 -5.41 9.22 1.36
CA ARG A 79 -5.86 10.22 0.38
C ARG A 79 -6.02 11.61 1.01
N ARG A 80 -6.55 11.66 2.23
CA ARG A 80 -6.74 12.92 2.97
C ARG A 80 -5.42 13.54 3.37
N VAL A 81 -4.47 12.74 3.84
CA VAL A 81 -3.11 13.19 4.18
C VAL A 81 -2.42 13.75 2.94
N ASP A 82 -2.47 13.03 1.82
CA ASP A 82 -1.87 13.45 0.56
C ASP A 82 -2.50 14.76 0.01
N GLU A 83 -3.82 14.92 0.14
CA GLU A 83 -4.51 16.19 -0.14
C GLU A 83 -4.05 17.34 0.78
N LEU A 84 -3.93 17.08 2.08
CA LEU A 84 -3.46 18.08 3.06
C LEU A 84 -2.02 18.51 2.77
N LEU A 85 -1.11 17.58 2.48
CA LEU A 85 0.29 17.87 2.14
C LEU A 85 0.39 18.67 0.83
N ARG A 86 -0.38 18.32 -0.19
CA ARG A 86 -0.46 19.10 -1.44
C ARG A 86 -1.01 20.50 -1.20
N THR A 87 -2.02 20.63 -0.36
CA THR A 87 -2.60 21.93 -0.04
C THR A 87 -1.62 22.79 0.76
N ALA A 88 -0.98 22.23 1.80
CA ALA A 88 0.00 22.91 2.62
C ALA A 88 1.22 23.37 1.80
N SER A 89 1.72 22.54 0.89
CA SER A 89 2.86 22.90 0.04
C SER A 89 2.54 24.08 -0.89
N ARG A 90 1.33 24.12 -1.47
CA ARG A 90 0.88 25.19 -2.38
C ARG A 90 0.38 26.46 -1.70
N THR A 91 -0.09 26.36 -0.46
CA THR A 91 -0.58 27.53 0.28
C THR A 91 0.59 28.47 0.61
N PRO A 92 0.57 29.74 0.15
CA PRO A 92 1.62 30.68 0.50
C PRO A 92 1.64 30.96 2.00
N ALA A 93 2.82 30.88 2.62
CA ALA A 93 2.99 31.33 3.99
C ALA A 93 2.90 32.87 4.02
N ARG A 94 2.13 33.42 4.97
CA ARG A 94 1.97 34.87 5.16
C ARG A 94 2.70 35.41 6.40
N SER A 95 3.49 34.56 7.04
CA SER A 95 4.26 34.87 8.26
C SER A 95 5.42 33.88 8.44
N ILE A 96 6.42 34.25 9.24
CA ILE A 96 7.55 33.36 9.58
C ILE A 96 7.07 32.09 10.29
N PRO A 97 6.16 32.12 11.29
CA PRO A 97 5.59 30.90 11.85
C PRO A 97 4.93 30.00 10.81
N GLY A 98 4.30 30.57 9.77
CA GLY A 98 3.74 29.79 8.66
C GLY A 98 4.82 29.10 7.80
N VAL A 99 5.98 29.73 7.61
CA VAL A 99 7.14 29.10 6.94
C VAL A 99 7.70 27.96 7.79
N ILE A 100 7.88 28.19 9.09
CA ILE A 100 8.33 27.18 10.07
C ILE A 100 7.40 25.97 10.03
N ALA A 101 6.07 26.19 10.08
CA ALA A 101 5.09 25.10 10.01
C ALA A 101 5.22 24.27 8.72
N LYS A 102 5.44 24.90 7.56
CA LYS A 102 5.62 24.18 6.30
C LYS A 102 6.90 23.33 6.29
N LEU A 103 8.00 23.85 6.83
CA LEU A 103 9.26 23.11 6.94
C LEU A 103 9.14 21.96 7.94
N ALA A 104 8.45 22.15 9.06
CA ALA A 104 8.16 21.10 10.03
C ALA A 104 7.37 19.95 9.38
N ILE A 105 6.28 20.27 8.68
CA ILE A 105 5.49 19.28 7.92
C ILE A 105 6.37 18.51 6.93
N ALA A 106 7.21 19.21 6.16
CA ALA A 106 8.07 18.58 5.16
C ALA A 106 9.10 17.62 5.79
N THR A 107 9.71 18.01 6.92
CA THR A 107 10.76 17.21 7.59
C THR A 107 10.20 16.02 8.37
N GLU A 108 9.01 16.16 8.96
CA GLU A 108 8.33 15.06 9.65
C GLU A 108 7.86 14.00 8.66
N TRP A 109 7.28 14.43 7.53
CA TRP A 109 6.78 13.49 6.53
C TRP A 109 7.88 12.83 5.72
N SER A 110 8.98 13.55 5.47
CA SER A 110 10.11 12.96 4.74
C SER A 110 10.82 11.88 5.54
N ALA A 111 10.83 11.95 6.88
CA ALA A 111 11.45 10.91 7.72
C ALA A 111 10.82 9.50 7.55
N LEU A 112 9.67 9.40 6.89
CA LEU A 112 9.02 8.13 6.55
C LEU A 112 9.55 7.53 5.23
N GLU A 113 10.30 8.31 4.44
CA GLU A 113 10.87 7.87 3.18
C GLU A 113 12.23 7.18 3.38
N PRO A 114 12.56 6.13 2.60
CA PRO A 114 13.83 5.41 2.72
C PRO A 114 15.10 6.27 2.54
N ASP A 115 14.99 7.39 1.80
CA ASP A 115 16.10 8.28 1.42
C ASP A 115 15.99 9.66 2.11
N ALA A 116 15.41 9.71 3.31
CA ALA A 116 15.21 10.94 4.08
C ALA A 116 16.49 11.50 4.74
N ASP A 117 17.59 10.75 4.68
CA ASP A 117 18.86 11.11 5.30
C ASP A 117 19.77 11.84 4.31
N GLY A 118 20.54 12.81 4.79
CA GLY A 118 21.50 13.53 3.95
C GLY A 118 20.89 14.69 3.18
N TYR A 119 21.55 15.06 2.07
CA TYR A 119 21.12 16.17 1.23
C TYR A 119 19.87 15.80 0.40
N PRO A 120 18.85 16.67 0.27
CA PRO A 120 18.76 18.05 0.78
C PRO A 120 18.17 18.19 2.19
N TRP A 121 17.72 17.09 2.81
CA TRP A 121 16.95 17.11 4.05
C TRP A 121 17.72 17.65 5.25
N ASP A 122 19.03 17.40 5.34
CA ASP A 122 19.88 17.97 6.39
C ASP A 122 19.86 19.51 6.35
N PHE A 123 19.90 20.10 5.16
CA PHE A 123 19.82 21.55 5.01
C PHE A 123 18.44 22.09 5.39
N ILE A 124 17.37 21.40 4.99
CA ILE A 124 15.99 21.77 5.32
C ILE A 124 15.75 21.72 6.83
N ARG A 125 16.24 20.67 7.51
CA ARG A 125 16.19 20.53 8.97
C ARG A 125 17.01 21.62 9.67
N GLY A 126 18.20 21.94 9.15
CA GLY A 126 19.02 23.05 9.64
C GLY A 126 18.29 24.39 9.57
N VAL A 127 17.72 24.73 8.40
CA VAL A 127 16.94 25.97 8.22
C VAL A 127 15.73 26.02 9.17
N LEU A 128 15.03 24.90 9.38
CA LEU A 128 13.93 24.83 10.34
C LEU A 128 14.41 25.14 11.76
N ALA A 129 15.53 24.56 12.20
CA ALA A 129 16.10 24.80 13.51
C ALA A 129 16.51 26.27 13.69
N ASP A 130 17.18 26.85 12.69
CA ASP A 130 17.63 28.25 12.72
C ASP A 130 16.45 29.22 12.81
N LEU A 131 15.42 29.05 11.96
CA LEU A 131 14.22 29.90 11.99
C LEU A 131 13.47 29.79 13.32
N THR A 132 13.38 28.60 13.88
CA THR A 132 12.73 28.38 15.20
C THR A 132 13.50 29.07 16.32
N ALA A 133 14.84 28.97 16.31
CA ALA A 133 15.69 29.60 17.32
C ALA A 133 15.66 31.14 17.23
N LEU A 134 15.62 31.70 16.02
CA LEU A 134 15.52 33.15 15.82
C LEU A 134 14.17 33.70 16.29
N THR A 135 13.06 33.06 15.91
CA THR A 135 11.72 33.51 16.31
C THR A 135 11.45 33.39 17.81
N ALA A 136 12.08 32.44 18.50
CA ALA A 136 11.99 32.31 19.95
C ALA A 136 12.75 33.41 20.72
N LYS A 137 13.73 34.06 20.09
CA LYS A 137 14.48 35.19 20.70
C LYS A 137 13.77 36.53 20.53
N ASP A 138 12.90 36.64 19.54
CA ASP A 138 12.17 37.87 19.20
C ASP A 138 10.78 37.96 19.87
N ALA A 139 10.38 36.93 20.63
CA ALA A 139 9.11 36.83 21.36
C ALA A 139 9.28 37.16 22.85
#